data_AF-A0A2E3TNY7-F1
#
_entry.id   AF-A0A2E3TNY7-F1
#
_cell.length_a   1.000
_cell.length_b   1.000
_cell.length_c   1.000
_cell.angle_alpha   90.00
_cell.angle_beta   90.00
_cell.angle_gamma   90.00
#
_symmetry.space_group_name_H-M   'P 1'
#
loop_
_entity.id
_entity.type
_entity.pdbx_description
1 polymer ?
#
loop_
_entity_poly.entity_id
_entity_poly.type
_entity_poly.pdbx_seq_one_letter_code
_entity_poly.pdbx_strand_id
1 'polypeptide(L)'
;SVDVITGLIKSNIPTRISFKVSSKTDSRTILDQSGGEQLLGMGDMLYMAPGIAHLTRVHGAFVEDSEIIRVVNHLKEHSSPNYLDGILNPKSEPIGEKDSGHSSDELDPLFDEAVQIVTSTRRASISSLQRRMRIGYNRAARIIEDMESSGIVSSMNSAGNRDVLAPEPIEPDDN
;
A
#
# COMPACT_ATOMS: atom_id res chain seq x y z
N SER A 1 7.26 14.89 -9.55
CA SER A 1 6.63 15.42 -8.32
C SER A 1 7.17 14.70 -7.10
N VAL A 2 7.24 15.38 -5.97
CA VAL A 2 7.59 14.80 -4.65
C VAL A 2 6.55 13.75 -4.22
N ASP A 3 5.32 13.84 -4.72
CA ASP A 3 4.25 12.87 -4.43
C ASP A 3 4.52 11.50 -5.05
N VAL A 4 5.32 11.45 -6.12
CA VAL A 4 5.68 10.19 -6.80
C VAL A 4 7.00 9.65 -6.24
N ILE A 5 8.03 10.51 -6.19
CA ILE A 5 9.34 10.16 -5.63
C ILE A 5 9.37 10.63 -4.18
N THR A 6 8.61 9.92 -3.34
CA THR A 6 8.45 10.25 -1.93
C THR A 6 9.74 9.98 -1.14
N GLY A 7 9.81 10.50 0.09
CA GLY A 7 10.94 10.24 0.99
C GLY A 7 11.17 8.75 1.27
N LEU A 8 10.10 7.96 1.39
CA LEU A 8 10.17 6.51 1.61
C LEU A 8 10.79 5.77 0.42
N ILE A 9 10.45 6.17 -0.81
CA ILE A 9 11.05 5.60 -2.02
C ILE A 9 12.54 5.98 -2.06
N LYS A 10 12.87 7.25 -1.81
CA LYS A 10 14.26 7.73 -1.84
C LYS A 10 15.14 7.07 -0.78
N SER A 11 14.62 6.79 0.41
CA SER A 11 15.39 6.16 1.49
C SER A 11 15.73 4.70 1.21
N ASN A 12 14.95 4.02 0.37
CA ASN A 12 15.14 2.60 0.05
C ASN A 12 15.79 2.36 -1.31
N ILE A 13 15.85 3.36 -2.19
CA ILE A 13 16.47 3.29 -3.52
C ILE A 13 17.59 4.33 -3.62
N PRO A 14 18.85 3.97 -3.24
CA PRO A 14 19.96 4.90 -3.17
C PRO A 14 20.58 5.21 -4.54
N THR A 15 20.54 4.27 -5.48
CA THR A 15 21.06 4.44 -6.84
C THR A 15 20.04 5.14 -7.71
N ARG A 16 20.44 6.22 -8.40
CA ARG A 16 19.49 7.04 -9.18
C ARG A 16 20.08 7.46 -10.51
N ILE A 17 19.21 7.55 -11.51
CA ILE A 17 19.51 8.05 -12.85
C ILE A 17 18.48 9.14 -13.16
N SER A 18 18.93 10.27 -13.69
CA SER A 18 18.05 11.30 -14.27
C SER A 18 18.49 11.57 -15.69
N PHE A 19 17.57 11.43 -16.63
CA PHE A 19 17.66 12.07 -17.94
C PHE A 19 17.29 13.56 -17.82
N LYS A 20 17.27 14.26 -18.96
CA LYS A 20 16.83 15.65 -19.02
C LYS A 20 15.47 15.85 -18.37
N VAL A 21 15.41 16.77 -17.43
CA VAL A 21 14.17 17.21 -16.76
C VAL A 21 13.89 18.68 -17.03
N SER A 22 12.66 19.11 -16.78
CA SER A 22 12.21 20.47 -17.10
C SER A 22 12.72 21.53 -16.13
N SER A 23 13.02 21.17 -14.88
CA SER A 23 13.35 22.14 -13.83
C SER A 23 14.37 21.63 -12.82
N LYS A 24 15.03 22.58 -12.13
CA LYS A 24 15.90 22.31 -10.97
C LYS A 24 15.17 21.57 -9.86
N THR A 25 13.88 21.84 -9.68
CA THR A 25 13.04 21.20 -8.66
C THR A 25 12.84 19.72 -8.98
N ASP A 26 12.61 19.38 -10.25
CA ASP A 26 12.51 17.99 -10.70
C ASP A 26 13.84 17.25 -10.56
N SER A 27 14.95 17.92 -10.90
CA SER A 27 16.30 17.35 -10.72
C SER A 27 16.54 17.02 -9.25
N ARG A 28 16.21 17.93 -8.33
CA ARG A 28 16.33 17.68 -6.88
C ARG A 28 15.37 16.61 -6.39
N THR A 29 14.19 16.49 -7.00
CA THR A 29 13.24 15.44 -6.63
C THR A 29 13.81 14.06 -6.93
N ILE A 30 14.55 13.90 -8.03
CA ILE A 30 15.16 12.63 -8.44
C ILE A 30 16.51 12.40 -7.77
N LEU A 31 17.43 13.37 -7.83
CA LEU A 31 18.84 13.20 -7.48
C LEU A 31 19.23 13.84 -6.13
N ASP A 32 18.29 14.50 -5.46
CA ASP A 32 18.55 15.42 -4.33
C ASP A 32 19.50 16.60 -4.68
N GLN A 33 19.86 16.74 -5.96
CA GLN A 33 20.79 17.72 -6.51
C GLN A 33 20.27 18.31 -7.82
N SER A 34 20.71 19.52 -8.16
CA SER A 34 20.46 20.13 -9.48
C SER A 34 21.44 19.60 -10.52
N GLY A 35 21.08 19.70 -11.81
CA GLY A 35 21.93 19.34 -12.95
C GLY A 35 21.17 18.63 -14.05
N GLY A 36 20.10 17.89 -13.71
CA GLY A 36 19.28 17.18 -14.69
C GLY A 36 18.60 18.12 -15.69
N GLU A 37 18.31 19.36 -15.28
CA GLU A 37 17.71 20.37 -16.15
C GLU A 37 18.67 20.92 -17.21
N GLN A 38 19.98 20.68 -17.05
CA GLN A 38 21.03 21.15 -17.96
C GLN A 38 21.43 20.10 -18.99
N LEU A 39 20.83 18.91 -18.94
CA LEU A 39 21.11 17.83 -19.88
C LEU A 39 20.56 18.15 -21.27
N LEU A 40 21.21 17.57 -22.27
CA LEU A 40 20.94 17.86 -23.68
C LEU A 40 19.69 17.11 -24.19
N GLY A 41 19.31 16.03 -23.53
CA GLY A 41 18.28 15.08 -24.00
C GLY A 41 18.90 13.94 -24.80
N MET A 42 18.09 13.21 -25.58
CA MET A 42 18.55 12.15 -26.49
C MET A 42 19.54 11.15 -25.85
N GLY A 43 19.26 10.72 -24.62
CA GLY A 43 20.10 9.76 -23.88
C GLY A 43 21.14 10.37 -22.93
N ASP A 44 21.33 11.69 -22.91
CA ASP A 44 22.19 12.36 -21.92
C ASP A 44 21.59 12.26 -20.51
N MET A 45 22.38 11.78 -19.55
CA MET A 45 21.92 11.46 -18.19
C MET A 45 22.96 11.76 -17.10
N LEU A 46 22.47 11.92 -15.87
CA LEU A 46 23.26 11.94 -14.65
C LEU A 46 23.00 10.66 -13.85
N TYR A 47 24.08 9.99 -13.46
CA TYR A 47 24.08 8.79 -12.64
C TYR A 47 24.62 9.11 -11.24
N MET A 48 23.92 8.62 -10.22
CA MET A 48 24.33 8.68 -8.82
C MET A 48 24.48 7.25 -8.29
N ALA A 49 25.72 6.90 -7.96
CA ALA A 49 26.07 5.63 -7.34
C ALA A 49 25.66 5.60 -5.85
N PRO A 50 25.37 4.42 -5.29
CA PRO A 50 24.99 4.31 -3.89
C PRO A 50 26.15 4.74 -2.97
N GLY A 51 25.85 5.54 -1.95
CA GLY A 51 26.83 6.03 -0.98
C GLY A 51 27.76 7.14 -1.48
N ILE A 52 27.64 7.55 -2.74
CA ILE A 52 28.46 8.60 -3.35
C ILE A 52 27.57 9.80 -3.67
N ALA A 53 27.96 10.98 -3.18
CA ALA A 53 27.19 12.20 -3.41
C ALA A 53 27.48 12.89 -4.75
N HIS A 54 28.55 12.55 -5.47
CA HIS A 54 28.83 13.19 -6.76
C HIS A 54 28.03 12.55 -7.90
N LEU A 55 27.61 13.37 -8.85
CA LEU A 55 26.91 12.94 -10.06
C LEU A 55 27.92 12.66 -11.18
N THR A 56 27.76 11.53 -11.85
CA THR A 56 28.52 11.18 -13.05
C THR A 56 27.66 11.44 -14.28
N ARG A 57 28.12 12.27 -15.22
CA ARG A 57 27.43 12.47 -16.49
C ARG A 57 27.76 11.33 -17.44
N VAL A 58 26.73 10.76 -18.04
CA VAL A 58 26.83 9.60 -18.94
C VAL A 58 25.98 9.87 -20.19
N HIS A 59 26.45 9.41 -21.34
CA HIS A 59 25.67 9.38 -22.58
C HIS A 59 25.12 7.98 -22.76
N GLY A 60 23.80 7.83 -22.66
CA GLY A 60 23.10 6.57 -22.79
C GLY A 60 23.29 5.97 -24.19
N ALA A 61 23.43 4.64 -24.24
CA ALA A 61 23.44 3.92 -25.50
C ALA A 61 22.08 4.05 -26.19
N PHE A 62 22.10 4.36 -27.47
CA PHE A 62 20.91 4.33 -28.31
C PHE A 62 20.63 2.90 -28.75
N VAL A 63 19.37 2.50 -28.70
CA VAL A 63 18.88 1.23 -29.21
C VAL A 63 17.61 1.49 -30.00
N GLU A 64 17.54 0.99 -31.22
CA GLU A 64 16.33 1.08 -32.04
C GLU A 64 15.32 -0.01 -31.66
N ASP A 65 14.03 0.29 -31.88
CA ASP A 65 12.94 -0.69 -31.71
C ASP A 65 13.19 -1.97 -32.52
N SER A 66 13.81 -1.85 -33.71
CA SER A 66 14.15 -2.97 -34.57
C SER A 66 15.18 -3.92 -33.93
N GLU A 67 16.11 -3.38 -33.14
CA GLU A 67 17.11 -4.15 -32.41
C GLU A 67 16.47 -4.87 -31.22
N ILE A 68 15.58 -4.19 -30.49
CA ILE A 68 14.81 -4.78 -29.39
C ILE A 68 13.98 -5.98 -29.89
N ILE A 69 13.23 -5.79 -30.99
CA ILE A 69 12.39 -6.86 -31.57
C ILE A 69 13.24 -8.06 -31.98
N ARG A 70 14.42 -7.83 -32.56
CA ARG A 70 15.33 -8.89 -32.97
C ARG A 70 15.79 -9.73 -31.78
N VAL A 71 16.20 -9.09 -30.69
CA VAL A 71 16.61 -9.78 -29.45
C VAL A 71 15.43 -10.53 -28.83
N VAL A 72 14.26 -9.90 -28.76
CA VAL A 72 13.05 -10.53 -28.21
C VAL A 72 12.64 -11.77 -29.01
N ASN A 73 12.67 -11.71 -30.35
CA ASN A 73 12.33 -12.85 -31.20
C ASN A 73 13.34 -14.00 -31.01
N HIS A 74 14.63 -13.67 -30.97
CA HIS A 74 15.66 -14.65 -30.68
C HIS A 74 15.42 -15.34 -29.32
N LEU A 75 15.09 -14.61 -28.26
CA LEU A 75 14.80 -15.19 -26.94
C LEU A 75 13.54 -16.09 -26.96
N LYS A 76 12.50 -15.71 -27.71
CA LYS A 76 11.26 -16.48 -27.85
C LYS A 76 11.45 -17.77 -28.64
N GLU A 77 12.35 -17.79 -29.62
CA GLU A 77 12.70 -18.99 -30.38
C GLU A 77 13.41 -20.04 -29.51
N HIS A 78 14.18 -19.60 -28.51
CA HIS A 78 15.03 -20.46 -27.70
C HIS A 78 14.44 -20.82 -26.33
N SER A 79 13.38 -20.14 -25.88
CA SER A 79 12.72 -20.47 -24.62
C SER A 79 11.26 -20.02 -24.57
N SER A 80 10.42 -20.83 -23.92
CA SER A 80 9.08 -20.43 -23.52
C SER A 80 9.10 -19.75 -22.15
N PRO A 81 8.31 -18.69 -21.91
CA PRO A 81 8.23 -18.06 -20.60
C PRO A 81 7.64 -19.02 -19.56
N ASN A 82 8.22 -19.04 -18.37
CA ASN A 82 7.69 -19.76 -17.21
C ASN A 82 7.04 -18.75 -16.25
N TYR A 83 5.75 -18.47 -16.44
CA TYR A 83 5.01 -17.56 -15.57
C TYR A 83 4.62 -18.27 -14.28
N LEU A 84 4.86 -17.63 -13.14
CA LEU A 84 4.44 -18.14 -11.84
C LEU A 84 3.04 -17.63 -11.51
N ASP A 85 2.09 -18.55 -11.37
CA ASP A 85 0.74 -18.24 -10.96
C ASP A 85 0.74 -17.56 -9.58
N GLY A 86 -0.07 -16.51 -9.46
CA GLY A 86 -0.22 -15.75 -8.21
C GLY A 86 0.71 -14.55 -8.04
N ILE A 87 1.68 -14.28 -8.93
CA ILE A 87 2.40 -12.99 -8.91
C ILE A 87 1.44 -11.81 -9.16
N LEU A 88 0.50 -12.00 -10.08
CA LEU A 88 -0.50 -10.99 -10.43
C LEU A 88 -1.67 -10.93 -9.43
N ASN A 89 -1.80 -11.93 -8.56
CA ASN A 89 -2.77 -11.92 -7.48
C ASN A 89 -2.05 -11.28 -6.29
N PRO A 90 -2.25 -9.99 -6.01
CA PRO A 90 -1.69 -9.42 -4.80
C PRO A 90 -2.21 -10.27 -3.64
N LYS A 91 -1.31 -11.02 -2.99
CA LYS A 91 -1.62 -11.53 -1.67
C LYS A 91 -1.92 -10.29 -0.88
N SER A 92 -3.15 -10.16 -0.41
CA SER A 92 -3.48 -9.33 0.74
C SER A 92 -2.71 -9.90 1.91
N GLU A 93 -1.39 -9.67 1.93
CA GLU A 93 -0.65 -9.75 3.17
C GLU A 93 -1.28 -8.66 4.03
N PRO A 94 -1.91 -9.01 5.16
CA PRO A 94 -2.24 -7.99 6.14
C PRO A 94 -0.91 -7.31 6.40
N ILE A 95 -0.85 -6.00 6.13
CA ILE A 95 0.26 -5.18 6.57
C ILE A 95 0.22 -5.33 8.08
N GLY A 96 1.03 -6.26 8.59
CA GLY A 96 1.34 -6.39 9.98
C GLY A 96 1.96 -5.06 10.34
N GLU A 97 1.13 -4.18 10.89
CA GLU A 97 1.58 -3.13 11.78
C GLU A 97 2.57 -3.81 12.70
N LYS A 98 3.84 -3.46 12.53
CA LYS A 98 4.79 -3.45 13.63
C LYS A 98 4.30 -2.38 14.61
N ASP A 99 3.16 -2.63 15.22
CA ASP A 99 2.90 -2.17 16.56
C ASP A 99 3.36 -3.32 17.46
N SER A 100 4.38 -3.03 18.23
CA SER A 100 4.76 -3.80 19.40
C SER A 100 3.58 -3.81 20.38
N GLY A 101 2.62 -4.69 20.14
CA GLY A 101 1.44 -4.89 20.95
C GLY A 101 1.06 -6.35 20.86
N HIS A 102 1.05 -7.02 21.99
CA HIS A 102 0.87 -8.45 22.18
C HIS A 102 -0.08 -9.12 21.17
N SER A 103 0.42 -10.20 20.58
CA SER A 103 -0.38 -11.38 20.28
C SER A 103 -0.93 -11.95 21.60
N SER A 104 -1.90 -11.26 22.19
CA SER A 104 -2.89 -11.91 23.02
C SER A 104 -4.14 -12.06 22.16
N ASP A 105 -4.70 -13.25 22.16
CA ASP A 105 -6.11 -13.54 21.85
C ASP A 105 -7.09 -12.75 22.77
N GLU A 106 -6.69 -11.59 23.30
CA GLU A 106 -7.55 -10.71 24.07
C GLU A 106 -8.31 -9.81 23.12
N LEU A 107 -9.60 -10.10 23.00
CA LEU A 107 -10.59 -9.17 22.47
C LEU A 107 -10.43 -7.80 23.15
N ASP A 108 -10.71 -6.74 22.40
CA ASP A 108 -10.70 -5.38 22.96
C ASP A 108 -11.58 -5.34 24.23
N PRO A 109 -11.18 -4.67 25.32
CA PRO A 109 -11.99 -4.58 26.54
C PRO A 109 -13.41 -4.05 26.33
N LEU A 110 -13.64 -3.32 25.24
CA LEU A 110 -14.94 -2.77 24.85
C LEU A 110 -15.70 -3.68 23.86
N PHE A 111 -15.19 -4.86 23.53
CA PHE A 111 -15.77 -5.74 22.53
C PHE A 111 -17.21 -6.15 22.86
N ASP A 112 -17.48 -6.59 24.09
CA ASP A 112 -18.83 -7.01 24.50
C ASP A 112 -19.85 -5.86 24.43
N GLU A 113 -19.44 -4.66 24.86
CA GLU A 113 -20.27 -3.45 24.76
C GLU A 113 -20.53 -3.09 23.29
N ALA A 114 -19.51 -3.20 22.45
CA ALA A 114 -19.63 -2.97 21.02
C ALA A 114 -20.58 -3.97 20.36
N VAL A 115 -20.51 -5.25 20.74
CA VAL A 115 -21.41 -6.31 20.24
C VAL A 115 -22.84 -5.96 20.59
N GLN A 116 -23.10 -5.57 21.85
CA GLN A 116 -24.43 -5.16 22.31
C GLN A 116 -24.98 -3.96 21.52
N ILE A 117 -24.14 -2.95 21.25
CA ILE A 117 -24.53 -1.79 20.44
C ILE A 117 -24.87 -2.20 19.00
N VAL A 118 -24.04 -3.05 18.39
CA VAL A 118 -24.22 -3.47 16.99
C VAL A 118 -25.45 -4.35 16.83
N THR A 119 -25.69 -5.29 17.74
CA THR A 119 -26.86 -6.19 17.70
C THR A 119 -28.16 -5.47 18.03
N SER A 120 -28.16 -4.53 18.98
CA SER A 120 -29.34 -3.70 19.28
C SER A 120 -29.68 -2.69 18.17
N THR A 121 -28.68 -2.06 17.56
CA THR A 121 -28.92 -1.04 16.52
C THR A 121 -29.05 -1.60 15.11
N ARG A 122 -28.69 -2.88 14.91
CA ARG A 122 -28.56 -3.53 13.60
C ARG A 122 -27.65 -2.76 12.63
N ARG A 123 -26.67 -2.00 13.15
CA ARG A 123 -25.75 -1.17 12.36
C ARG A 123 -24.29 -1.49 12.66
N ALA A 124 -23.69 -2.36 11.85
CA ALA A 124 -22.27 -2.72 11.91
C ALA A 124 -21.39 -1.76 11.08
N SER A 125 -21.31 -0.49 11.47
CA SER A 125 -20.41 0.47 10.81
C SER A 125 -19.41 1.11 11.76
N ILE A 126 -18.17 1.29 11.27
CA ILE A 126 -17.05 1.88 12.03
C ILE A 126 -17.44 3.27 12.56
N SER A 127 -18.03 4.11 11.72
CA SER A 127 -18.44 5.47 12.09
C SER A 127 -19.60 5.54 13.10
N SER A 128 -20.42 4.49 13.19
CA SER A 128 -21.45 4.34 14.22
C SER A 128 -20.79 4.06 15.57
N LEU A 129 -19.87 3.10 15.57
CA LEU A 129 -19.17 2.66 16.78
C LEU A 129 -18.27 3.77 17.36
N GLN A 130 -17.53 4.48 16.50
CA GLN A 130 -16.73 5.64 16.92
C GLN A 130 -17.53 6.70 17.67
N ARG A 131 -18.74 7.02 17.18
CA ARG A 131 -19.59 8.05 17.78
C ARG A 131 -20.22 7.59 19.09
N ARG A 132 -20.65 6.33 19.16
CA ARG A 132 -21.37 5.79 20.31
C ARG A 132 -20.44 5.48 21.48
N MET A 133 -19.25 4.94 21.18
CA MET A 133 -18.26 4.53 22.19
C MET A 133 -17.14 5.56 22.41
N ARG A 134 -17.13 6.65 21.62
CA ARG A 134 -16.11 7.72 21.68
C ARG A 134 -14.68 7.19 21.50
N ILE A 135 -14.51 6.21 20.62
CA ILE A 135 -13.22 5.58 20.30
C ILE A 135 -12.67 6.06 18.93
N GLY A 136 -11.35 5.95 18.76
CA GLY A 136 -10.66 6.27 17.51
C GLY A 136 -11.02 5.33 16.35
N TYR A 137 -10.75 5.76 15.12
CA TYR A 137 -11.09 5.01 13.89
C TYR A 137 -10.48 3.61 13.87
N ASN A 138 -9.17 3.50 14.11
CA ASN A 138 -8.46 2.21 14.06
C ASN A 138 -8.98 1.21 15.09
N ARG A 139 -9.30 1.69 16.29
CA ARG A 139 -9.86 0.84 17.35
C ARG A 139 -11.26 0.34 16.98
N ALA A 140 -12.11 1.23 16.46
CA ALA A 140 -13.44 0.85 15.98
C ALA A 140 -13.37 -0.11 14.77
N ALA A 141 -12.39 0.05 13.89
CA ALA A 141 -12.16 -0.85 12.76
C ALA A 141 -11.77 -2.25 13.24
N ARG A 142 -10.79 -2.35 14.16
CA ARG A 142 -10.35 -3.62 14.75
C ARG A 142 -11.49 -4.35 15.44
N ILE A 143 -12.28 -3.67 16.27
CA ILE A 143 -13.45 -4.27 16.93
C ILE A 143 -14.46 -4.84 15.92
N ILE A 144 -14.68 -4.17 14.78
CA ILE A 144 -15.58 -4.66 13.73
C ILE A 144 -14.98 -5.85 12.97
N GLU A 145 -13.67 -5.87 12.75
CA GLU A 145 -12.96 -7.03 12.16
C GLU A 145 -13.00 -8.24 13.09
N ASP A 146 -12.82 -8.03 14.40
CA ASP A 146 -12.95 -9.08 15.42
C ASP A 146 -14.38 -9.64 15.44
N MET A 147 -15.41 -8.79 15.30
CA MET A 147 -16.80 -9.23 15.16
C MET A 147 -17.06 -10.02 13.88
N GLU A 148 -16.41 -9.67 12.78
CA GLU A 148 -16.50 -10.39 11.50
C GLU A 148 -15.87 -11.78 11.64
N SER A 149 -14.69 -11.86 12.24
CA SER A 149 -14.00 -13.12 12.52
C SER A 149 -14.78 -14.03 13.48
N SER A 150 -15.54 -13.43 14.41
CA SER A 150 -16.40 -14.13 15.37
C SER A 150 -17.77 -14.51 14.81
N GLY A 151 -18.08 -14.16 13.55
CA GLY A 151 -19.36 -14.46 12.90
C GLY A 151 -20.55 -13.62 13.41
N ILE A 152 -20.29 -12.50 14.08
CA ILE A 152 -21.32 -11.58 14.59
C ILE A 152 -21.83 -10.66 13.48
N VAL A 153 -20.94 -10.28 12.57
CA VAL A 153 -21.24 -9.44 11.40
C VAL A 153 -20.75 -10.10 10.12
N SER A 154 -21.39 -9.80 8.99
CA SER A 154 -20.97 -10.28 7.69
C SER A 154 -19.69 -9.60 7.21
N SER A 155 -19.06 -10.20 6.20
CA SER A 155 -18.10 -9.49 5.37
C SER A 155 -18.71 -8.26 4.72
N MET A 156 -17.87 -7.29 4.39
CA MET A 156 -18.29 -6.07 3.72
C MET A 156 -18.89 -6.40 2.34
N ASN A 157 -20.11 -5.90 2.07
CA ASN A 157 -20.75 -6.04 0.78
C ASN A 157 -20.23 -4.99 -0.23
N SER A 158 -20.60 -5.13 -1.50
CA SER A 158 -20.17 -4.21 -2.58
C SER A 158 -20.58 -2.75 -2.39
N ALA A 159 -21.54 -2.48 -1.47
CA ALA A 159 -21.97 -1.13 -1.10
C ALA A 159 -21.23 -0.57 0.15
N GLY A 160 -20.25 -1.31 0.68
CA GLY A 160 -19.45 -0.90 1.85
C GLY A 160 -20.15 -1.11 3.19
N ASN A 161 -21.25 -1.87 3.23
CA ASN A 161 -22.01 -2.14 4.45
C ASN A 161 -21.77 -3.57 4.96
N ARG A 162 -21.97 -3.79 6.26
CA ARG A 162 -21.94 -5.11 6.90
C ARG A 162 -23.30 -5.39 7.53
N ASP A 163 -23.79 -6.62 7.36
CA ASP A 163 -25.04 -7.10 7.95
C ASP A 163 -24.76 -7.71 9.32
N VAL A 164 -25.69 -7.54 10.27
CA VAL A 164 -25.57 -8.11 11.62
C VAL A 164 -26.19 -9.50 11.63
N LEU A 165 -25.36 -10.53 11.81
CA LEU A 165 -25.75 -11.93 11.78
C LEU A 165 -26.20 -12.44 13.14
N ALA A 166 -25.65 -11.88 14.22
CA ALA A 166 -26.04 -12.25 15.58
C ALA A 166 -27.49 -11.84 15.90
N PRO A 167 -28.20 -12.63 16.73
CA PRO A 167 -29.52 -12.26 17.23
C PRO A 167 -29.46 -11.01 18.11
N GLU A 168 -30.62 -10.39 18.33
CA GLU A 168 -30.74 -9.27 19.27
C GLU A 168 -30.34 -9.70 20.69
N PRO A 169 -29.78 -8.77 21.50
CA PRO A 169 -29.45 -9.07 22.89
C PRO A 169 -30.68 -9.59 23.63
N ILE A 170 -30.50 -10.63 24.42
CA ILE A 170 -31.54 -11.07 25.37
C ILE A 170 -31.56 -10.02 26.47
N GLU A 171 -32.63 -9.23 26.56
CA GLU A 171 -32.85 -8.36 27.71
C GLU A 171 -33.00 -9.26 28.94
N PRO A 172 -32.25 -9.02 30.03
CA PRO A 172 -32.51 -9.73 31.27
C PRO A 172 -33.89 -9.33 31.76
N ASP A 173 -34.79 -10.31 31.95
CA ASP A 173 -36.09 -10.09 32.59
C ASP A 173 -35.88 -9.31 33.91
N ASP A 174 -36.42 -8.10 33.99
CA ASP A 174 -36.55 -7.36 35.24
C ASP A 174 -37.46 -8.19 36.18
N ASN A 175 -36.86 -8.79 37.20
CA ASN A 175 -37.56 -9.45 38.31
C ASN A 175 -37.06 -8.89 39.64
#